data_AF-A0A950PZW6-F1
#
_entry.id   AF-A0A950PZW6-F1
#
_cell.length_a   1.000
_cell.length_b   1.000
_cell.length_c   1.000
_cell.angle_alpha   90.00
_cell.angle_beta   90.00
_cell.angle_gamma   90.00
#
_symmetry.space_group_name_H-M   'P 1'
#
loop_
_entity.id
_entity.type
_entity.pdbx_description
1 polymer ?
#
loop_
_entity_poly.entity_id
_entity_poly.type
_entity_poly.pdbx_seq_one_letter_code
_entity_poly.pdbx_strand_id
1 'polypeptide(L)'
;MKRTLLIARQEFIKYVTRRGFFISILMFPLWVVVATVIPQWTGGSESPRILMIVDQTGGQYRDAIRDAIGRDNESRNLAALSHYAGGFANLGTLPPATAQMLRHPESETSRRAFEAAGGLDAVRAQVQRALKPNAPAFTVPPPRYVYAEPPRDLADRLTPDTIGGLLKRKDPDPFAADAVVVIPPGFGPDHPQAQFWSDTPRGNLRDFVNGALTDALRLASIRAVAPNISDRALLTDGAELETRNPAHTDGSSGALDQAVPIALAVILFVVSVMNSSVLLQGVVEEKSTRMIEVLLSCATPREITTGKLIGVIGVALTTLAIWGLALLVMMALASHEMVALVFASLRTVITLQS
;
A
#
# COMPACT_ATOMS: atom_id res chain seq x y z
N MET A 1 15.61 50.33 -17.59
CA MET A 1 15.99 49.08 -16.87
C MET A 1 15.95 49.21 -15.34
N LYS A 2 16.62 50.19 -14.71
CA LYS A 2 16.60 50.34 -13.22
C LYS A 2 15.17 50.43 -12.63
N ARG A 3 14.26 51.16 -13.29
CA ARG A 3 12.86 51.31 -12.85
C ARG A 3 12.05 50.01 -12.96
N THR A 4 12.17 49.31 -14.09
CA THR A 4 11.56 47.99 -14.31
C THR A 4 11.93 46.97 -13.24
N LEU A 5 13.21 46.96 -12.82
CA LEU A 5 13.72 46.02 -11.83
C LEU A 5 13.28 46.36 -10.41
N LEU A 6 13.12 47.66 -10.08
CA LEU A 6 12.53 48.10 -8.82
C LEU A 6 11.06 47.69 -8.69
N ILE A 7 10.29 47.84 -9.77
CA ILE A 7 8.89 47.40 -9.84
C ILE A 7 8.82 45.87 -9.66
N ALA A 8 9.68 45.11 -10.36
CA ALA A 8 9.75 43.66 -10.22
C ALA A 8 10.08 43.20 -8.79
N ARG A 9 11.07 43.84 -8.14
CA ARG A 9 11.44 43.55 -6.75
C ARG A 9 10.28 43.83 -5.79
N GLN A 10 9.61 44.95 -5.95
CA GLN A 10 8.48 45.32 -5.10
C GLN A 10 7.34 44.31 -5.25
N GLU A 11 7.01 43.92 -6.49
CA GLU A 11 5.98 42.94 -6.77
C GLU A 11 6.36 41.56 -6.19
N PHE A 12 7.61 41.13 -6.36
CA PHE A 12 8.12 39.89 -5.75
C PHE A 12 7.97 39.91 -4.23
N ILE A 13 8.47 40.96 -3.55
CA ILE A 13 8.40 41.09 -2.10
C ILE A 13 6.93 41.05 -1.63
N LYS A 14 6.04 41.76 -2.33
CA LYS A 14 4.61 41.82 -2.00
C LYS A 14 3.95 40.44 -1.93
N TYR A 15 4.33 39.50 -2.80
CA TYR A 15 3.83 38.13 -2.73
C TYR A 15 4.60 37.27 -1.71
N VAL A 16 5.93 37.34 -1.71
CA VAL A 16 6.76 36.45 -0.87
C VAL A 16 6.62 36.75 0.63
N THR A 17 6.40 38.00 1.03
CA THR A 17 6.26 38.34 2.46
C THR A 17 4.84 38.13 3.01
N ARG A 18 3.86 37.76 2.17
CA ARG A 18 2.50 37.46 2.67
C ARG A 18 2.52 36.13 3.43
N ARG A 19 1.87 36.10 4.60
CA ARG A 19 1.72 34.88 5.41
C ARG A 19 1.10 33.72 4.61
N GLY A 20 0.14 34.03 3.72
CA GLY A 20 -0.49 33.03 2.84
C GLY A 20 0.47 32.33 1.88
N PHE A 21 1.53 33.01 1.42
CA PHE A 21 2.54 32.43 0.53
C PHE A 21 3.39 31.35 1.22
N PHE A 22 3.78 31.59 2.47
CA PHE A 22 4.51 30.58 3.25
C PHE A 22 3.63 29.38 3.60
N ILE A 23 2.36 29.63 3.93
CA ILE A 23 1.39 28.55 4.21
C ILE A 23 1.23 27.68 2.95
N SER A 24 1.02 28.27 1.78
CA SER A 24 0.86 27.49 0.54
C SER A 24 2.12 26.74 0.13
N ILE A 25 3.30 27.34 0.31
CA ILE A 25 4.59 26.68 0.03
C ILE A 25 4.80 25.46 0.91
N LEU A 26 4.52 25.56 2.21
CA LEU A 26 4.76 24.48 3.18
C LEU A 26 3.70 23.38 3.10
N MET A 27 2.51 23.72 2.63
CA MET A 27 1.37 22.80 2.60
C MET A 27 1.59 21.62 1.66
N PHE A 28 2.17 21.82 0.47
CA PHE A 28 2.48 20.73 -0.46
C PHE A 28 3.49 19.71 0.12
N PRO A 29 4.69 20.09 0.60
CA PRO A 29 5.62 19.15 1.19
C PRO A 29 5.08 18.53 2.48
N LEU A 30 4.35 19.29 3.31
CA LEU A 30 3.64 18.73 4.47
C LEU A 30 2.67 17.63 4.02
N TRP A 31 1.95 17.85 2.91
CA TRP A 31 1.01 16.87 2.38
C TRP A 31 1.71 15.60 1.89
N VAL A 32 2.84 15.74 1.19
CA VAL A 32 3.66 14.59 0.78
C VAL A 32 4.17 13.82 1.99
N VAL A 33 4.67 14.52 3.03
CA VAL A 33 5.10 13.88 4.29
C VAL A 33 3.94 13.15 4.95
N VAL A 34 2.77 13.77 5.05
CA VAL A 34 1.56 13.15 5.62
C VAL A 34 1.15 11.91 4.82
N ALA A 35 1.09 12.01 3.49
CA ALA A 35 0.75 10.90 2.60
C ALA A 35 1.77 9.75 2.65
N THR A 36 3.03 10.05 2.95
CA THR A 36 4.10 9.04 3.05
C THR A 36 4.17 8.41 4.45
N VAL A 37 3.99 9.21 5.51
CA VAL A 37 4.18 8.80 6.91
C VAL A 37 2.93 8.15 7.51
N ILE A 38 1.73 8.63 7.16
CA ILE A 38 0.48 8.06 7.71
C ILE A 38 0.37 6.55 7.42
N PRO A 39 0.60 6.06 6.19
CA PRO A 39 0.56 4.62 5.92
C PRO A 39 1.62 3.82 6.70
N GLN A 40 2.77 4.43 7.01
CA GLN A 40 3.82 3.78 7.80
C GLN A 40 3.43 3.63 9.27
N TRP A 41 2.74 4.63 9.84
CA TRP A 41 2.25 4.56 11.23
C TRP A 41 1.08 3.60 11.38
N THR A 42 0.23 3.46 10.36
CA THR A 42 -0.86 2.48 10.37
C THR A 42 -0.41 1.06 10.00
N GLY A 43 0.80 0.89 9.44
CA GLY A 43 1.42 -0.41 9.16
C GLY A 43 2.14 -1.06 10.35
N GLY A 44 2.21 -0.39 11.50
CA GLY A 44 3.07 -0.74 12.64
C GLY A 44 2.44 -1.69 13.66
N SER A 45 1.80 -2.78 13.25
CA SER A 45 1.61 -4.05 13.99
C SER A 45 0.51 -4.86 13.30
N GLU A 46 0.81 -5.44 12.13
CA GLU A 46 0.00 -6.58 11.70
C GLU A 46 0.29 -7.72 12.69
N SER A 47 -0.43 -7.75 13.82
CA SER A 47 -0.57 -8.99 14.59
C SER A 47 -0.96 -10.09 13.58
N PRO A 48 -0.34 -11.28 13.65
CA PRO A 48 -0.68 -12.37 12.75
C PRO A 48 -2.19 -12.57 12.77
N ARG A 49 -2.82 -12.57 11.59
CA ARG A 49 -4.26 -12.74 11.55
C ARG A 49 -4.62 -14.18 11.80
N ILE A 50 -5.44 -14.41 12.80
CA ILE A 50 -5.86 -15.74 13.20
C ILE A 50 -7.01 -16.17 12.27
N LEU A 51 -6.75 -17.18 11.45
CA LEU A 51 -7.71 -17.78 10.54
C LEU A 51 -8.19 -19.11 11.13
N MET A 52 -9.49 -19.21 11.35
CA MET A 52 -10.13 -20.46 11.73
C MET A 52 -10.84 -21.05 10.52
N ILE A 53 -10.63 -22.34 10.26
CA ILE A 53 -11.22 -23.03 9.09
C ILE A 53 -12.06 -24.18 9.59
N VAL A 54 -13.35 -24.14 9.26
CA VAL A 54 -14.32 -25.20 9.51
C VAL A 54 -14.62 -25.87 8.16
N ASP A 55 -14.00 -27.02 7.93
CA ASP A 55 -14.14 -27.78 6.69
C ASP A 55 -14.94 -29.07 6.92
N GLN A 56 -16.12 -29.16 6.31
CA GLN A 56 -17.01 -30.32 6.41
C GLN A 56 -16.88 -31.32 5.24
N THR A 57 -15.96 -31.08 4.31
CA THR A 57 -15.76 -31.92 3.10
C THR A 57 -14.77 -33.08 3.30
N GLY A 58 -14.25 -33.25 4.51
CA GLY A 58 -13.18 -34.22 4.82
C GLY A 58 -11.79 -33.62 4.95
N GLY A 59 -11.65 -32.29 4.88
CA GLY A 59 -10.42 -31.57 5.26
C GLY A 59 -9.46 -31.22 4.13
N GLN A 60 -9.77 -31.60 2.89
CA GLN A 60 -8.90 -31.35 1.74
C GLN A 60 -8.70 -29.85 1.45
N TYR A 61 -9.73 -29.03 1.66
CA TYR A 61 -9.66 -27.59 1.40
C TYR A 61 -9.02 -26.85 2.56
N ARG A 62 -9.24 -27.31 3.79
CA ARG A 62 -8.47 -26.86 4.97
C ARG A 62 -6.98 -27.06 4.76
N ASP A 63 -6.57 -28.24 4.32
CA ASP A 63 -5.16 -28.54 4.07
C ASP A 63 -4.60 -27.67 2.95
N ALA A 64 -5.36 -27.46 1.87
CA ALA A 64 -4.95 -26.56 0.78
C ALA A 64 -4.74 -25.10 1.23
N ILE A 65 -5.61 -24.57 2.11
CA ILE A 65 -5.45 -23.23 2.69
C ILE A 65 -4.23 -23.21 3.64
N ARG A 66 -4.04 -24.23 4.47
CA ARG A 66 -2.87 -24.33 5.37
C ARG A 66 -1.57 -24.35 4.57
N ASP A 67 -1.52 -25.11 3.48
CA ASP A 67 -0.37 -25.15 2.60
C ASP A 67 -0.14 -23.80 1.92
N ALA A 68 -1.21 -23.10 1.51
CA ALA A 68 -1.10 -21.75 0.97
C ALA A 68 -0.51 -20.76 1.99
N ILE A 69 -0.90 -20.87 3.28
CA ILE A 69 -0.33 -20.05 4.37
C ILE A 69 1.16 -20.33 4.53
N GLY A 70 1.55 -21.61 4.49
CA GLY A 70 2.95 -22.02 4.50
C GLY A 70 3.75 -21.39 3.35
N ARG A 71 3.22 -21.48 2.12
CA ARG A 71 3.86 -20.90 0.92
C ARG A 71 3.99 -19.39 0.98
N ASP A 72 2.98 -18.68 1.50
CA ASP A 72 3.04 -17.22 1.72
C ASP A 72 4.15 -16.88 2.72
N ASN A 73 4.20 -17.59 3.85
CA ASN A 73 5.21 -17.37 4.89
C ASN A 73 6.63 -17.64 4.37
N GLU A 74 6.84 -18.73 3.61
CA GLU A 74 8.11 -19.02 2.95
C GLU A 74 8.52 -17.93 1.97
N SER A 75 7.59 -17.46 1.14
CA SER A 75 7.84 -16.39 0.17
C SER A 75 8.26 -15.10 0.86
N ARG A 76 7.61 -14.74 1.97
CA ARG A 76 7.96 -13.56 2.78
C ARG A 76 9.32 -13.74 3.47
N ASN A 77 9.61 -14.93 3.98
CA ASN A 77 10.90 -15.26 4.59
C ASN A 77 12.04 -15.16 3.57
N LEU A 78 11.84 -15.71 2.36
CA LEU A 78 12.81 -15.62 1.28
C LEU A 78 13.01 -14.18 0.81
N ALA A 79 11.94 -13.41 0.63
CA ALA A 79 12.02 -12.00 0.26
C ALA A 79 12.76 -11.17 1.33
N ALA A 80 12.44 -11.36 2.60
CA ALA A 80 13.11 -10.69 3.71
C ALA A 80 14.60 -11.06 3.78
N LEU A 81 14.93 -12.34 3.59
CA LEU A 81 16.31 -12.81 3.60
C LEU A 81 17.10 -12.31 2.38
N SER A 82 16.45 -12.25 1.21
CA SER A 82 17.01 -11.67 -0.02
C SER A 82 17.34 -10.19 0.18
N HIS A 83 16.37 -9.40 0.68
CA HIS A 83 16.57 -7.99 0.98
C HIS A 83 17.72 -7.78 1.98
N TYR A 84 17.73 -8.55 3.07
CA TYR A 84 18.79 -8.51 4.08
C TYR A 84 20.17 -8.90 3.50
N ALA A 85 20.24 -10.00 2.74
CA ALA A 85 21.48 -10.46 2.13
C ALA A 85 22.02 -9.47 1.09
N GLY A 86 21.14 -8.80 0.33
CA GLY A 86 21.53 -7.77 -0.63
C GLY A 86 22.24 -6.58 0.01
N GLY A 87 21.78 -6.15 1.20
CA GLY A 87 22.43 -5.07 1.95
C GLY A 87 23.72 -5.52 2.66
N PHE A 88 23.68 -6.69 3.31
CA PHE A 88 24.63 -7.02 4.38
C PHE A 88 25.52 -8.24 4.12
N ALA A 89 25.30 -9.01 3.04
CA ALA A 89 26.08 -10.20 2.71
C ALA A 89 26.84 -10.06 1.38
N ASN A 90 27.95 -10.80 1.25
CA ASN A 90 28.70 -10.92 0.01
C ASN A 90 28.17 -12.10 -0.81
N LEU A 91 27.15 -11.85 -1.64
CA LEU A 91 26.47 -12.89 -2.45
C LEU A 91 27.42 -13.72 -3.35
N GLY A 92 28.58 -13.17 -3.75
CA GLY A 92 29.57 -13.90 -4.55
C GLY A 92 30.32 -15.00 -3.80
N THR A 93 30.25 -15.01 -2.47
CA THR A 93 30.87 -16.05 -1.62
C THR A 93 29.92 -17.18 -1.26
N LEU A 94 28.63 -17.03 -1.59
CA LEU A 94 27.61 -18.05 -1.36
C LEU A 94 27.65 -19.13 -2.45
N PRO A 95 27.15 -20.34 -2.15
CA PRO A 95 26.92 -21.36 -3.17
C PRO A 95 26.08 -20.79 -4.34
N PRO A 96 26.37 -21.18 -5.60
CA PRO A 96 25.70 -20.60 -6.78
C PRO A 96 24.17 -20.68 -6.72
N ALA A 97 23.63 -21.81 -6.24
CA ALA A 97 22.20 -22.02 -6.07
C ALA A 97 21.59 -21.03 -5.06
N THR A 98 22.23 -20.84 -3.92
CA THR A 98 21.80 -19.91 -2.87
C THR A 98 21.87 -18.45 -3.34
N ALA A 99 22.93 -18.09 -4.07
CA ALA A 99 23.08 -16.75 -4.62
C ALA A 99 22.01 -16.45 -5.67
N GLN A 100 21.69 -17.40 -6.56
CA GLN A 100 20.64 -17.24 -7.57
C GLN A 100 19.26 -17.09 -6.94
N MET A 101 18.95 -17.94 -5.96
CA MET A 101 17.69 -17.90 -5.21
C MET A 101 17.47 -16.55 -4.51
N LEU A 102 18.50 -16.01 -3.88
CA LEU A 102 18.41 -14.71 -3.19
C LEU A 102 18.36 -13.52 -4.15
N ARG A 103 18.81 -13.65 -5.41
CA ARG A 103 18.69 -12.58 -6.42
C ARG A 103 17.31 -12.49 -7.05
N HIS A 104 16.60 -13.61 -7.12
CA HIS A 104 15.27 -13.72 -7.73
C HIS A 104 14.27 -14.37 -6.76
N PRO A 105 14.02 -13.77 -5.58
CA PRO A 105 13.15 -14.35 -4.56
C PRO A 105 11.70 -14.53 -5.02
N GLU A 106 11.27 -13.80 -6.05
CA GLU A 106 9.93 -13.84 -6.66
C GLU A 106 9.70 -15.07 -7.55
N SER A 107 10.77 -15.77 -7.95
CA SER A 107 10.66 -16.90 -8.87
C SER A 107 10.18 -18.16 -8.15
N GLU A 108 9.24 -18.88 -8.76
CA GLU A 108 8.78 -20.18 -8.27
C GLU A 108 9.92 -21.20 -8.15
N THR A 109 10.93 -21.12 -9.01
CA THR A 109 12.13 -21.98 -8.93
C THR A 109 12.96 -21.68 -7.69
N SER A 110 13.15 -20.39 -7.36
CA SER A 110 13.82 -19.95 -6.14
C SER A 110 13.06 -20.37 -4.89
N ARG A 111 11.72 -20.27 -4.90
CA ARG A 111 10.87 -20.69 -3.78
C ARG A 111 10.99 -22.19 -3.53
N ARG A 112 10.93 -23.01 -4.58
CA ARG A 112 11.14 -24.46 -4.46
C ARG A 112 12.56 -24.82 -4.02
N ALA A 113 13.57 -24.10 -4.51
CA ALA A 113 14.95 -24.29 -4.08
C ALA A 113 15.14 -23.92 -2.60
N PHE A 114 14.45 -22.89 -2.12
CA PHE A 114 14.45 -22.47 -0.72
C PHE A 114 13.85 -23.53 0.19
N GLU A 115 12.68 -24.04 -0.17
CA GLU A 115 12.01 -25.14 0.52
C GLU A 115 12.90 -26.40 0.53
N ALA A 116 13.43 -26.81 -0.62
CA ALA A 116 14.31 -27.96 -0.75
C ALA A 116 15.65 -27.82 0.00
N ALA A 117 16.13 -26.59 0.21
CA ALA A 117 17.34 -26.31 0.98
C ALA A 117 17.14 -26.40 2.50
N GLY A 118 15.91 -26.64 2.98
CA GLY A 118 15.56 -26.66 4.40
C GLY A 118 15.02 -25.32 4.91
N GLY A 119 14.53 -24.46 4.02
CA GLY A 119 13.83 -23.23 4.36
C GLY A 119 14.72 -22.16 5.01
N LEU A 120 14.09 -21.33 5.85
CA LEU A 120 14.72 -20.12 6.40
C LEU A 120 15.98 -20.43 7.20
N ASP A 121 15.95 -21.42 8.08
CA ASP A 121 17.05 -21.69 9.01
C ASP A 121 18.32 -22.12 8.27
N ALA A 122 18.18 -23.03 7.31
CA ALA A 122 19.31 -23.55 6.54
C ALA A 122 19.94 -22.47 5.66
N VAL A 123 19.12 -21.68 4.96
CA VAL A 123 19.60 -20.62 4.07
C VAL A 123 20.17 -19.45 4.88
N ARG A 124 19.54 -19.08 5.99
CA ARG A 124 20.05 -18.06 6.92
C ARG A 124 21.44 -18.43 7.45
N ALA A 125 21.65 -19.69 7.82
CA ALA A 125 22.96 -20.17 8.27
C ALA A 125 24.05 -20.04 7.19
N GLN A 126 23.69 -20.22 5.91
CA GLN A 126 24.62 -19.98 4.80
C GLN A 126 24.92 -18.48 4.62
N VAL A 127 23.88 -17.64 4.63
CA VAL A 127 24.02 -16.18 4.54
C VAL A 127 24.87 -15.63 5.68
N GLN A 128 24.72 -16.17 6.89
CA GLN A 128 25.44 -15.72 8.08
C GLN A 128 26.97 -15.87 7.95
N ARG A 129 27.44 -16.87 7.21
CA ARG A 129 28.88 -17.07 6.92
C ARG A 129 29.45 -16.05 5.92
N ALA A 130 28.59 -15.40 5.15
CA ALA A 130 28.95 -14.44 4.11
C ALA A 130 28.71 -12.97 4.52
N LEU A 131 28.41 -12.71 5.80
CA LEU A 131 28.09 -11.36 6.29
C LEU A 131 29.31 -10.43 6.32
N LYS A 132 29.03 -9.14 6.12
CA LYS A 132 30.01 -8.06 6.31
C LYS A 132 30.24 -7.82 7.83
N PRO A 133 31.40 -7.28 8.26
CA PRO A 133 31.77 -7.15 9.68
C PRO A 133 30.82 -6.34 10.59
N ASN A 134 29.91 -5.53 10.03
CA ASN A 134 28.96 -4.68 10.77
C ASN A 134 27.49 -4.96 10.39
N ALA A 135 27.16 -6.19 9.97
CA ALA A 135 25.79 -6.56 9.63
C ALA A 135 24.89 -6.63 10.90
N PRO A 136 23.69 -6.00 10.90
CA PRO A 136 22.74 -6.13 11.99
C PRO A 136 22.18 -7.56 12.05
N ALA A 137 21.61 -7.99 13.19
CA ALA A 137 20.97 -9.30 13.27
C ALA A 137 19.72 -9.37 12.38
N PHE A 138 19.55 -10.49 11.66
CA PHE A 138 18.35 -10.72 10.85
C PHE A 138 17.14 -11.01 11.75
N THR A 139 16.08 -10.23 11.58
CA THR A 139 14.80 -10.43 12.27
C THR A 139 13.85 -11.20 11.36
N VAL A 140 13.30 -12.30 11.87
CA VAL A 140 12.29 -13.08 11.14
C VAL A 140 10.99 -12.29 11.06
N PRO A 141 10.41 -12.09 9.86
CA PRO A 141 9.11 -11.45 9.74
C PRO A 141 8.04 -12.25 10.49
N PRO A 142 7.11 -11.61 11.22
CA PRO A 142 5.98 -12.32 11.78
C PRO A 142 5.10 -12.89 10.66
N PRO A 143 4.51 -14.10 10.85
CA PRO A 143 3.60 -14.67 9.88
C PRO A 143 2.40 -13.74 9.69
N ARG A 144 1.94 -13.61 8.46
CA ARG A 144 0.79 -12.76 8.14
C ARG A 144 -0.53 -13.39 8.57
N TYR A 145 -0.60 -14.71 8.43
CA TYR A 145 -1.76 -15.54 8.72
C TYR A 145 -1.32 -16.69 9.62
N VAL A 146 -2.11 -16.98 10.65
CA VAL A 146 -1.90 -18.11 11.57
C VAL A 146 -3.17 -18.92 11.60
N TYR A 147 -3.05 -20.21 11.36
CA TYR A 147 -4.18 -21.12 11.47
C TYR A 147 -4.48 -21.42 12.95
N ALA A 148 -5.74 -21.26 13.36
CA ALA A 148 -6.25 -21.73 14.64
C ALA A 148 -7.16 -22.94 14.43
N GLU A 149 -6.97 -23.97 15.26
CA GLU A 149 -7.84 -25.13 15.26
C GLU A 149 -9.24 -24.74 15.78
N PRO A 150 -10.31 -25.16 15.08
CA PRO A 150 -11.66 -24.91 15.54
C PRO A 150 -11.98 -25.75 16.79
N PRO A 151 -12.83 -25.24 17.71
CA PRO A 151 -13.44 -26.05 18.77
C PRO A 151 -14.12 -27.30 18.20
N ARG A 152 -14.01 -28.43 18.89
CA ARG A 152 -14.51 -29.73 18.40
C ARG A 152 -16.02 -29.75 18.15
N ASP A 153 -16.78 -28.94 18.89
CA ASP A 153 -18.23 -28.80 18.79
C ASP A 153 -18.68 -27.70 17.81
N LEU A 154 -17.74 -26.95 17.22
CA LEU A 154 -18.07 -25.82 16.35
C LEU A 154 -18.80 -26.27 15.08
N ALA A 155 -18.42 -27.42 14.51
CA ALA A 155 -19.04 -27.96 13.31
C ALA A 155 -20.54 -28.27 13.52
N ASP A 156 -20.94 -28.63 14.74
CA ASP A 156 -22.32 -28.98 15.10
C ASP A 156 -23.16 -27.73 15.44
N ARG A 157 -22.52 -26.57 15.67
CA ARG A 157 -23.14 -25.34 16.21
C ARG A 157 -22.84 -24.09 15.37
N LEU A 158 -22.77 -24.24 14.04
CA LEU A 158 -22.57 -23.14 13.08
C LEU A 158 -23.80 -22.21 13.02
N THR A 159 -23.95 -21.35 14.02
CA THR A 159 -24.92 -20.25 14.01
C THR A 159 -24.21 -18.89 13.89
N PRO A 160 -24.85 -17.86 13.31
CA PRO A 160 -24.27 -16.51 13.20
C PRO A 160 -23.79 -15.95 14.54
N ASP A 161 -24.51 -16.24 15.63
CA ASP A 161 -24.15 -15.81 16.98
C ASP A 161 -22.89 -16.50 17.52
N THR A 162 -22.74 -17.81 17.24
CA THR A 162 -21.56 -18.58 17.66
C THR A 162 -20.31 -18.10 16.91
N ILE A 163 -20.43 -17.88 15.58
CA ILE A 163 -19.34 -17.34 14.76
C ILE A 163 -19.00 -15.90 15.16
N GLY A 164 -20.02 -15.08 15.43
CA GLY A 164 -19.85 -13.71 15.92
C GLY A 164 -19.17 -13.64 17.31
N GLY A 165 -19.38 -14.65 18.15
CA GLY A 165 -18.66 -14.79 19.42
C GLY A 165 -17.16 -15.04 19.23
N LEU A 166 -16.79 -15.91 18.27
CA LEU A 166 -15.39 -16.23 17.96
C LEU A 166 -14.64 -15.08 17.29
N LEU A 167 -15.34 -14.23 16.54
CA LEU A 167 -14.76 -13.06 15.86
C LEU A 167 -14.51 -11.87 16.80
N LYS A 168 -15.13 -11.85 17.98
CA LYS A 168 -14.90 -10.81 18.98
C LYS A 168 -13.64 -11.14 19.77
N ARG A 169 -12.50 -10.59 19.32
CA ARG A 169 -11.20 -10.69 20.02
C ARG A 169 -11.24 -10.00 21.39
N LYS A 170 -11.80 -10.66 22.40
CA LYS A 170 -11.59 -10.34 23.81
C LYS A 170 -10.36 -11.11 24.27
N ASP A 171 -9.21 -10.45 24.25
CA ASP A 171 -7.96 -11.03 24.73
C ASP A 171 -8.12 -11.45 26.22
N PRO A 172 -7.69 -12.66 26.65
CA PRO A 172 -7.04 -13.73 25.89
C PRO A 172 -7.95 -14.97 25.79
N ASP A 173 -8.88 -14.98 24.83
CA ASP A 173 -9.61 -16.21 24.49
C ASP A 173 -8.79 -17.03 23.45
N PRO A 174 -8.38 -18.27 23.77
CA PRO A 174 -7.63 -19.13 22.85
C PRO A 174 -8.40 -19.51 21.58
N PHE A 175 -9.72 -19.26 21.54
CA PHE A 175 -10.57 -19.52 20.37
C PHE A 175 -10.95 -18.25 19.60
N ALA A 176 -10.41 -17.08 19.96
CA ALA A 176 -10.62 -15.86 19.20
C ALA A 176 -9.93 -15.94 17.83
N ALA A 177 -10.68 -15.66 16.76
CA ALA A 177 -10.17 -15.61 15.39
C ALA A 177 -10.47 -14.25 14.77
N ASP A 178 -9.61 -13.79 13.87
CA ASP A 178 -9.86 -12.56 13.09
C ASP A 178 -10.78 -12.86 11.90
N ALA A 179 -10.78 -14.10 11.39
CA ALA A 179 -11.69 -14.57 10.37
C ALA A 179 -12.02 -16.06 10.54
N VAL A 180 -13.25 -16.42 10.20
CA VAL A 180 -13.74 -17.80 10.18
C VAL A 180 -14.19 -18.15 8.76
N VAL A 181 -13.61 -19.19 8.19
CA VAL A 181 -13.98 -19.74 6.88
C VAL A 181 -14.78 -21.01 7.09
N VAL A 182 -16.01 -21.05 6.56
CA VAL A 182 -16.89 -22.20 6.65
C VAL A 182 -17.07 -22.79 5.26
N ILE A 183 -16.64 -24.05 5.11
CA ILE A 183 -16.72 -24.81 3.87
C ILE A 183 -17.81 -25.88 4.04
N PRO A 184 -18.94 -25.76 3.34
CA PRO A 184 -20.08 -26.68 3.48
C PRO A 184 -19.75 -28.08 2.93
N PRO A 185 -20.51 -29.12 3.33
CA PRO A 185 -20.18 -30.52 3.00
C PRO A 185 -20.35 -30.84 1.50
N GLY A 186 -21.12 -30.04 0.76
CA GLY A 186 -21.27 -30.13 -0.69
C GLY A 186 -20.30 -29.26 -1.50
N PHE A 187 -19.32 -28.61 -0.86
CA PHE A 187 -18.41 -27.71 -1.56
C PHE A 187 -17.51 -28.47 -2.53
N GLY A 188 -17.53 -28.06 -3.79
CA GLY A 188 -16.82 -28.72 -4.88
C GLY A 188 -17.06 -28.02 -6.23
N PRO A 189 -16.60 -28.58 -7.34
CA PRO A 189 -16.74 -27.98 -8.68
C PRO A 189 -18.20 -27.64 -9.04
N ASP A 190 -19.16 -28.44 -8.61
CA ASP A 190 -20.59 -28.24 -8.90
C ASP A 190 -21.26 -27.22 -7.96
N HIS A 191 -20.66 -26.95 -6.80
CA HIS A 191 -21.17 -26.03 -5.76
C HIS A 191 -20.00 -25.25 -5.11
N PRO A 192 -19.43 -24.22 -5.78
CA PRO A 192 -18.22 -23.54 -5.34
C PRO A 192 -18.47 -22.42 -4.30
N GLN A 193 -19.47 -22.56 -3.44
CA GLN A 193 -19.87 -21.53 -2.47
C GLN A 193 -19.30 -21.80 -1.07
N ALA A 194 -18.43 -20.91 -0.60
CA ALA A 194 -17.90 -20.93 0.77
C ALA A 194 -18.23 -19.62 1.51
N GLN A 195 -18.37 -19.69 2.82
CA GLN A 195 -18.71 -18.52 3.64
C GLN A 195 -17.46 -17.98 4.33
N PHE A 196 -17.22 -16.68 4.18
CA PHE A 196 -16.13 -15.96 4.82
C PHE A 196 -16.70 -14.98 5.86
N TRP A 197 -16.39 -15.21 7.13
CA TRP A 197 -16.83 -14.39 8.24
C TRP A 197 -15.66 -13.61 8.82
N SER A 198 -15.79 -12.28 8.94
CA SER A 198 -14.76 -11.42 9.53
C SER A 198 -15.38 -10.18 10.17
N ASP A 199 -14.84 -9.75 11.31
CA ASP A 199 -15.19 -8.47 11.96
C ASP A 199 -14.44 -7.28 11.32
N THR A 200 -13.29 -7.56 10.68
CA THR A 200 -12.51 -6.53 9.97
C THR A 200 -12.50 -6.77 8.46
N PRO A 201 -13.05 -5.85 7.63
CA PRO A 201 -13.15 -6.05 6.18
C PRO A 201 -11.83 -5.86 5.42
N ARG A 202 -10.66 -5.89 6.08
CA ARG A 202 -9.37 -5.65 5.44
C ARG A 202 -9.10 -6.74 4.36
N GLY A 203 -9.16 -6.34 3.08
CA GLY A 203 -9.37 -7.19 1.89
C GLY A 203 -8.32 -8.29 1.62
N ASN A 204 -7.07 -8.10 2.02
CA ASN A 204 -5.98 -9.00 1.62
C ASN A 204 -6.15 -10.47 2.10
N LEU A 205 -6.82 -10.69 3.24
CA LEU A 205 -7.06 -12.05 3.76
C LEU A 205 -8.15 -12.79 2.96
N ARG A 206 -9.22 -12.08 2.57
CA ARG A 206 -10.29 -12.67 1.76
C ARG A 206 -9.74 -13.08 0.40
N ASP A 207 -9.01 -12.18 -0.26
CA ASP A 207 -8.44 -12.44 -1.59
C ASP A 207 -7.47 -13.62 -1.53
N PHE A 208 -6.68 -13.72 -0.47
CA PHE A 208 -5.78 -14.84 -0.21
C PHE A 208 -6.52 -16.17 -0.05
N VAL A 209 -7.55 -16.23 0.80
CA VAL A 209 -8.38 -17.43 0.97
C VAL A 209 -9.08 -17.79 -0.33
N ASN A 210 -9.55 -16.80 -1.09
CA ASN A 210 -10.21 -17.03 -2.38
C ASN A 210 -9.28 -17.70 -3.38
N GLY A 211 -8.04 -17.19 -3.48
CA GLY A 211 -7.01 -17.76 -4.34
C GLY A 211 -6.69 -19.19 -3.94
N ALA A 212 -6.48 -19.44 -2.65
CA ALA A 212 -6.19 -20.78 -2.13
C ALA A 212 -7.30 -21.79 -2.42
N LEU A 213 -8.57 -21.41 -2.20
CA LEU A 213 -9.72 -22.27 -2.50
C LEU A 213 -9.91 -22.47 -4.01
N THR A 214 -9.71 -21.42 -4.81
CA THR A 214 -9.80 -21.50 -6.28
C THR A 214 -8.76 -22.46 -6.83
N ASP A 215 -7.51 -22.38 -6.35
CA ASP A 215 -6.45 -23.30 -6.77
C ASP A 215 -6.75 -24.74 -6.34
N ALA A 216 -7.31 -24.93 -5.14
CA ALA A 216 -7.75 -26.24 -4.67
C ALA A 216 -8.90 -26.81 -5.51
N LEU A 217 -9.90 -25.99 -5.87
CA LEU A 217 -11.01 -26.38 -6.74
C LEU A 217 -10.52 -26.75 -8.14
N ARG A 218 -9.58 -25.97 -8.71
CA ARG A 218 -8.95 -26.29 -10.00
C ARG A 218 -8.22 -27.62 -9.98
N LEU A 219 -7.47 -27.91 -8.91
CA LEU A 219 -6.79 -29.19 -8.76
C LEU A 219 -7.79 -30.35 -8.61
N ALA A 220 -8.89 -30.13 -7.90
CA ALA A 220 -9.96 -31.11 -7.75
C ALA A 220 -10.69 -31.37 -9.09
N SER A 221 -11.00 -30.33 -9.86
CA SER A 221 -11.64 -30.47 -11.17
C SER A 221 -10.74 -31.19 -12.18
N ILE A 222 -9.43 -30.90 -12.19
CA ILE A 222 -8.46 -31.62 -13.04
C ILE A 222 -8.44 -33.12 -12.71
N ARG A 223 -8.44 -33.49 -11.42
CA ARG A 223 -8.45 -34.90 -11.00
C ARG A 223 -9.75 -35.61 -11.38
N ALA A 224 -10.88 -34.91 -11.33
CA ALA A 224 -12.19 -35.46 -11.67
C ALA A 224 -12.38 -35.68 -13.19
N VAL A 225 -11.75 -34.85 -14.03
CA VAL A 225 -11.97 -34.80 -15.49
C VAL A 225 -10.93 -35.61 -16.29
N ALA A 226 -10.03 -36.32 -15.62
CA ALA A 226 -8.86 -36.96 -16.22
C ALA A 226 -9.10 -38.23 -17.11
N PRO A 227 -10.26 -38.41 -17.78
CA PRO A 227 -10.18 -38.97 -19.14
C PRO A 227 -10.90 -38.20 -20.25
N ASN A 228 -11.72 -37.18 -20.00
CA ASN A 228 -12.52 -36.52 -21.05
C ASN A 228 -12.39 -34.99 -21.01
N ILE A 229 -11.33 -34.48 -21.62
CA ILE A 229 -11.07 -33.04 -21.77
C ILE A 229 -11.97 -32.48 -22.88
N SER A 230 -13.16 -32.01 -22.52
CA SER A 230 -14.03 -31.26 -23.44
C SER A 230 -14.63 -29.98 -22.86
N ASP A 231 -14.71 -29.81 -21.53
CA ASP A 231 -15.32 -28.62 -20.95
C ASP A 231 -14.29 -27.59 -20.45
N ARG A 232 -14.07 -26.55 -21.28
CA ARG A 232 -13.25 -25.39 -20.91
C ARG A 232 -13.90 -24.53 -19.81
N ALA A 233 -15.20 -24.69 -19.58
CA ALA A 233 -15.96 -23.95 -18.57
C ALA A 233 -15.53 -24.29 -17.13
N LEU A 234 -15.13 -25.54 -16.87
CA LEU A 234 -14.67 -26.01 -15.54
C LEU A 234 -13.28 -25.49 -15.14
N LEU A 235 -12.54 -24.89 -16.09
CA LEU A 235 -11.23 -24.27 -15.83
C LEU A 235 -11.36 -22.77 -15.50
N THR A 236 -12.52 -22.17 -15.73
CA THR A 236 -12.79 -20.75 -15.50
C THR A 236 -13.58 -20.46 -14.22
N ASP A 237 -14.32 -21.43 -13.67
CA ASP A 237 -15.03 -21.25 -12.40
C ASP A 237 -14.05 -21.26 -11.21
N GLY A 238 -14.03 -20.14 -10.49
CA GLY A 238 -13.27 -19.97 -9.24
C GLY A 238 -14.14 -20.21 -8.01
N ALA A 239 -13.52 -20.22 -6.84
CA ALA A 239 -14.29 -20.22 -5.59
C ALA A 239 -15.10 -18.91 -5.48
N GLU A 240 -16.37 -19.01 -5.09
CA GLU A 240 -17.21 -17.87 -4.76
C GLU A 240 -17.29 -17.75 -3.24
N LEU A 241 -16.61 -16.74 -2.69
CA LEU A 241 -16.65 -16.43 -1.26
C LEU A 241 -17.72 -15.40 -0.95
N GLU A 242 -18.81 -15.87 -0.34
CA GLU A 242 -19.82 -15.00 0.26
C GLU A 242 -19.26 -14.39 1.55
N THR A 243 -19.17 -13.06 1.60
CA THR A 243 -18.69 -12.34 2.80
C THR A 243 -19.86 -12.04 3.72
N ARG A 244 -19.77 -12.49 4.98
CA ARG A 244 -20.80 -12.26 5.99
C ARG A 244 -20.22 -11.63 7.24
N ASN A 245 -20.71 -10.46 7.60
CA ASN A 245 -20.30 -9.77 8.82
C ASN A 245 -21.29 -10.13 9.96
N PRO A 246 -20.83 -10.71 11.08
CA PRO A 246 -21.72 -11.09 12.18
C PRO A 246 -22.30 -9.90 12.96
N ALA A 247 -21.72 -8.70 12.86
CA ALA A 247 -22.16 -7.56 13.65
C ALA A 247 -23.41 -6.87 13.08
N HIS A 248 -23.64 -6.90 11.77
CA HIS A 248 -24.63 -6.04 11.10
C HIS A 248 -25.41 -6.77 10.00
N THR A 249 -26.63 -7.19 10.33
CA THR A 249 -27.68 -7.46 9.32
C THR A 249 -28.26 -6.19 8.70
N ASP A 250 -27.93 -5.00 9.24
CA ASP A 250 -28.34 -3.69 8.70
C ASP A 250 -27.17 -2.66 8.66
N GLY A 251 -26.47 -2.62 7.52
CA GLY A 251 -26.13 -1.40 6.75
C GLY A 251 -25.48 -0.14 7.37
N SER A 252 -24.68 -0.15 8.45
CA SER A 252 -24.15 1.15 8.97
C SER A 252 -22.71 1.26 9.52
N SER A 253 -21.82 0.28 9.35
CA SER A 253 -20.41 0.38 9.81
C SER A 253 -19.42 0.82 8.72
N GLY A 254 -19.79 1.80 7.89
CA GLY A 254 -18.85 2.47 6.98
C GLY A 254 -18.42 3.86 7.45
N ALA A 255 -19.11 4.44 8.43
CA ALA A 255 -19.07 5.89 8.65
C ALA A 255 -17.71 6.43 9.11
N LEU A 256 -16.98 5.71 9.97
CA LEU A 256 -15.68 6.19 10.50
C LEU A 256 -14.51 5.90 9.55
N ASP A 257 -14.50 4.75 8.87
CA ASP A 257 -13.45 4.40 7.90
C ASP A 257 -13.63 5.10 6.54
N GLN A 258 -14.86 5.43 6.16
CA GLN A 258 -15.15 6.28 5.00
C GLN A 258 -14.91 7.77 5.31
N ALA A 259 -15.02 8.18 6.58
CA ALA A 259 -14.78 9.57 6.99
C ALA A 259 -13.32 10.00 6.85
N VAL A 260 -12.33 9.12 7.01
CA VAL A 260 -10.90 9.48 6.88
C VAL A 260 -10.53 9.92 5.45
N PRO A 261 -10.79 9.15 4.39
CA PRO A 261 -10.52 9.59 3.03
C PRO A 261 -11.39 10.78 2.61
N ILE A 262 -12.64 10.87 3.09
CA ILE A 262 -13.51 12.03 2.84
C ILE A 262 -12.98 13.29 3.52
N ALA A 263 -12.57 13.22 4.79
CA ALA A 263 -12.01 14.35 5.52
C ALA A 263 -10.70 14.82 4.88
N LEU A 264 -9.86 13.89 4.42
CA LEU A 264 -8.64 14.21 3.67
C LEU A 264 -8.97 14.89 2.33
N ALA A 265 -9.95 14.39 1.58
CA ALA A 265 -10.40 14.99 0.33
C ALA A 265 -11.00 16.39 0.53
N VAL A 266 -11.74 16.61 1.62
CA VAL A 266 -12.29 17.91 1.99
C VAL A 266 -11.18 18.89 2.38
N ILE A 267 -10.20 18.46 3.18
CA ILE A 267 -9.04 19.29 3.53
C ILE A 267 -8.26 19.64 2.26
N LEU A 268 -8.00 18.67 1.38
CA LEU A 268 -7.37 18.88 0.08
C LEU A 268 -8.12 19.88 -0.81
N PHE A 269 -9.44 19.74 -0.88
CA PHE A 269 -10.29 20.62 -1.66
C PHE A 269 -10.23 22.05 -1.15
N VAL A 270 -10.35 22.26 0.17
CA VAL A 270 -10.27 23.58 0.81
C VAL A 270 -8.89 24.22 0.56
N VAL A 271 -7.83 23.43 0.67
CA VAL A 271 -6.44 23.82 0.40
C VAL A 271 -6.23 24.24 -1.06
N SER A 272 -6.76 23.46 -2.01
CA SER A 272 -6.68 23.76 -3.44
C SER A 272 -7.40 25.06 -3.79
N VAL A 273 -8.60 25.26 -3.23
CA VAL A 273 -9.42 26.47 -3.45
C VAL A 273 -8.71 27.72 -2.89
N MET A 274 -8.06 27.61 -1.73
CA MET A 274 -7.27 28.72 -1.15
C MET A 274 -6.09 29.14 -2.04
N ASN A 275 -5.48 28.22 -2.79
CA ASN A 275 -4.38 28.55 -3.69
C ASN A 275 -4.85 29.29 -4.96
N SER A 276 -6.10 29.07 -5.41
CA SER A 276 -6.68 29.75 -6.59
C SER A 276 -7.06 31.20 -6.36
N SER A 277 -7.25 31.64 -5.10
CA SER A 277 -7.70 33.01 -4.78
C SER A 277 -6.63 34.09 -5.03
N VAL A 278 -5.36 33.72 -5.21
CA VAL A 278 -4.24 34.66 -5.42
C VAL A 278 -4.34 35.38 -6.77
N LEU A 279 -4.94 34.74 -7.80
CA LEU A 279 -5.14 35.35 -9.12
C LEU A 279 -6.31 36.35 -9.13
N LEU A 280 -7.40 36.03 -8.42
CA LEU A 280 -8.59 36.89 -8.32
C LEU A 280 -8.31 38.17 -7.50
N GLN A 281 -7.49 38.08 -6.45
CA GLN A 281 -7.07 39.26 -5.68
C GLN A 281 -6.21 40.21 -6.50
N GLY A 282 -5.44 39.71 -7.47
CA GLY A 282 -4.62 40.53 -8.37
C GLY A 282 -5.44 41.46 -9.28
N VAL A 283 -6.63 41.03 -9.69
CA VAL A 283 -7.59 41.82 -10.50
C VAL A 283 -8.35 42.84 -9.64
N VAL A 284 -8.64 42.48 -8.39
CA VAL A 284 -9.31 43.39 -7.44
C VAL A 284 -8.36 44.48 -6.93
N GLU A 285 -7.08 44.17 -6.72
CA GLU A 285 -6.07 45.19 -6.41
C GLU A 285 -5.78 46.12 -7.60
N GLU A 286 -5.86 45.63 -8.84
CA GLU A 286 -5.79 46.48 -10.05
C GLU A 286 -6.96 47.48 -10.13
N LYS A 287 -8.10 47.17 -9.51
CA LYS A 287 -9.26 48.07 -9.39
C LYS A 287 -9.17 49.10 -8.26
N SER A 288 -8.09 49.16 -7.48
CA SER A 288 -7.91 50.21 -6.46
C SER A 288 -7.35 51.49 -7.08
N THR A 289 -8.27 52.41 -7.40
CA THR A 289 -8.15 53.64 -8.20
C THR A 289 -7.21 54.74 -7.65
N ARG A 290 -6.00 54.43 -7.12
CA ARG A 290 -5.04 55.49 -6.73
C ARG A 290 -3.57 55.16 -6.96
N MET A 291 -3.20 53.88 -6.91
CA MET A 291 -1.80 53.45 -7.10
C MET A 291 -1.36 53.54 -8.57
N ILE A 292 -2.30 53.32 -9.51
CA ILE A 292 -2.01 53.39 -10.96
C ILE A 292 -1.72 54.82 -11.43
N GLU A 293 -2.40 55.84 -10.90
CA GLU A 293 -2.14 57.25 -11.25
C GLU A 293 -0.75 57.71 -10.79
N VAL A 294 -0.33 57.32 -9.58
CA VAL A 294 1.00 57.62 -9.04
C VAL A 294 2.09 56.85 -9.80
N LEU A 295 1.83 55.61 -10.21
CA LEU A 295 2.78 54.81 -10.98
C LEU A 295 2.93 55.31 -12.42
N LEU A 296 1.84 55.73 -13.08
CA LEU A 296 1.89 56.31 -14.42
C LEU A 296 2.59 57.68 -14.46
N SER A 297 2.59 58.45 -13.37
CA SER A 297 3.33 59.72 -13.31
C SER A 297 4.86 59.53 -13.20
N CYS A 298 5.31 58.33 -12.79
CA CYS A 298 6.71 58.03 -12.48
C CYS A 298 7.37 57.04 -13.46
N ALA A 299 6.61 56.23 -14.19
CA ALA A 299 7.12 55.19 -15.11
C ALA A 299 6.20 54.94 -16.31
N THR A 300 6.76 54.46 -17.43
CA THR A 300 5.97 54.18 -18.64
C THR A 300 5.14 52.89 -18.50
N PRO A 301 3.96 52.78 -19.15
CA PRO A 301 3.09 51.60 -19.05
C PRO A 301 3.78 50.26 -19.37
N ARG A 302 4.69 50.24 -20.36
CA ARG A 302 5.49 49.05 -20.71
C ARG A 302 6.47 48.65 -19.62
N GLU A 303 7.06 49.61 -18.90
CA GLU A 303 7.98 49.31 -17.79
C GLU A 303 7.23 48.73 -16.60
N ILE A 304 5.98 49.15 -16.37
CA ILE A 304 5.12 48.66 -15.29
C ILE A 304 4.70 47.20 -15.56
N THR A 305 4.18 46.90 -16.76
CA THR A 305 3.74 45.54 -17.10
C THR A 305 4.89 44.55 -17.15
N THR A 306 6.04 44.96 -17.71
CA THR A 306 7.25 44.13 -17.75
C THR A 306 7.80 43.88 -16.35
N GLY A 307 7.85 44.91 -15.49
CA GLY A 307 8.28 44.77 -14.10
C GLY A 307 7.38 43.80 -13.32
N LYS A 308 6.05 43.94 -13.46
CA LYS A 308 5.06 43.05 -12.83
C LYS A 308 5.22 41.60 -13.29
N LEU A 309 5.38 41.36 -14.59
CA LEU A 309 5.60 40.03 -15.15
C LEU A 309 6.87 39.38 -14.59
N ILE A 310 7.99 40.10 -14.56
CA ILE A 310 9.26 39.59 -14.01
C ILE A 310 9.12 39.29 -12.52
N GLY A 311 8.42 40.14 -11.75
CA GLY A 311 8.15 39.89 -10.34
C GLY A 311 7.37 38.59 -10.11
N VAL A 312 6.29 38.37 -10.87
CA VAL A 312 5.46 37.15 -10.80
C VAL A 312 6.25 35.90 -11.23
N ILE A 313 7.06 36.00 -12.29
CA ILE A 313 7.96 34.90 -12.71
C ILE A 313 8.96 34.57 -11.60
N GLY A 314 9.53 35.58 -10.93
CA GLY A 314 10.42 35.37 -9.79
C GLY A 314 9.76 34.62 -8.63
N VAL A 315 8.49 34.93 -8.35
CA VAL A 315 7.70 34.21 -7.33
C VAL A 315 7.52 32.74 -7.74
N ALA A 316 7.14 32.48 -8.99
CA ALA A 316 6.96 31.12 -9.50
C ALA A 316 8.27 30.29 -9.44
N LEU A 317 9.40 30.88 -9.85
CA LEU A 317 10.72 30.23 -9.78
C LEU A 317 11.12 29.90 -8.34
N THR A 318 10.82 30.79 -7.39
CA THR A 318 11.13 30.56 -5.97
C THR A 318 10.31 29.40 -5.39
N THR A 319 9.01 29.34 -5.74
CA THR A 319 8.14 28.22 -5.35
C THR A 319 8.66 26.90 -5.91
N LEU A 320 9.02 26.87 -7.21
CA LEU A 320 9.59 25.68 -7.85
C LEU A 320 10.90 25.25 -7.21
N ALA A 321 11.79 26.18 -6.89
CA ALA A 321 13.06 25.89 -6.25
C ALA A 321 12.88 25.28 -4.85
N ILE A 322 11.95 25.81 -4.04
CA ILE A 322 11.65 25.30 -2.71
C ILE A 322 11.05 23.89 -2.78
N TRP A 323 10.10 23.65 -3.69
CA TRP A 323 9.52 22.32 -3.89
C TRP A 323 10.54 21.31 -4.42
N GLY A 324 11.40 21.72 -5.36
CA GLY A 324 12.49 20.89 -5.85
C GLY A 324 13.46 20.50 -4.73
N LEU A 325 13.83 21.44 -3.86
CA LEU A 325 14.66 21.16 -2.70
C LEU A 325 13.97 20.22 -1.70
N ALA A 326 12.69 20.44 -1.42
CA ALA A 326 11.92 19.56 -0.54
C ALA A 326 11.85 18.13 -1.11
N LEU A 327 11.64 17.98 -2.42
CA LEU A 327 11.66 16.68 -3.10
C LEU A 327 13.02 16.00 -2.98
N LEU A 328 14.11 16.74 -3.20
CA LEU A 328 15.48 16.20 -3.06
C LEU A 328 15.76 15.73 -1.64
N VAL A 329 15.38 16.50 -0.62
CA VAL A 329 15.53 16.12 0.79
C VAL A 329 14.70 14.87 1.10
N MET A 330 13.46 14.80 0.62
CA MET A 330 12.61 13.61 0.80
C MET A 330 13.21 12.38 0.12
N MET A 331 13.74 12.51 -1.09
CA MET A 331 14.42 11.40 -1.78
C MET A 331 15.69 10.95 -1.04
N ALA A 332 16.43 11.87 -0.41
CA ALA A 332 17.60 11.52 0.39
C ALA A 332 17.24 10.78 1.70
N LEU A 333 16.06 11.04 2.26
CA LEU A 333 15.55 10.38 3.47
C LEU A 333 14.76 9.09 3.17
N ALA A 334 14.29 8.91 1.93
CA ALA A 334 13.50 7.77 1.51
C ALA A 334 14.34 6.47 1.40
N SER A 335 13.71 5.33 1.66
CA SER A 335 14.33 4.02 1.42
C SER A 335 14.60 3.81 -0.09
N HIS A 336 15.68 3.09 -0.41
CA HIS A 336 16.11 2.85 -1.79
C HIS A 336 15.01 2.21 -2.68
N GLU A 337 14.14 1.38 -2.09
CA GLU A 337 13.02 0.75 -2.80
C GLU A 337 11.93 1.75 -3.20
N MET A 338 11.64 2.72 -2.33
CA MET A 338 10.65 3.76 -2.60
C MET A 338 11.14 4.70 -3.70
N VAL A 339 12.43 5.03 -3.69
CA VAL A 339 13.08 5.83 -4.74
C VAL A 339 13.01 5.10 -6.09
N ALA A 340 13.29 3.79 -6.11
CA ALA A 340 13.23 2.98 -7.32
C ALA A 340 11.81 2.92 -7.94
N LEU A 341 10.76 2.80 -7.10
CA LEU A 341 9.37 2.81 -7.55
C LEU A 341 8.95 4.15 -8.17
N VAL A 342 9.40 5.27 -7.59
CA VAL A 342 9.13 6.61 -8.14
C VAL A 342 9.78 6.76 -9.52
N PHE A 343 11.05 6.37 -9.67
CA PHE A 343 11.72 6.40 -10.98
C PHE A 343 11.10 5.45 -12.00
N ALA A 344 10.65 4.26 -11.57
CA ALA A 344 9.93 3.33 -12.43
C ALA A 344 8.63 3.94 -12.97
N SER A 345 7.82 4.55 -12.10
CA SER A 345 6.55 5.19 -12.49
C SER A 345 6.75 6.38 -13.43
N LEU A 346 7.77 7.22 -13.19
CA LEU A 346 8.17 8.32 -14.07
C LEU A 346 8.58 7.81 -15.46
N ARG A 347 9.35 6.72 -15.51
CA ARG A 347 9.76 6.10 -16.77
C ARG A 347 8.53 5.61 -17.55
N THR A 348 7.56 4.97 -16.89
CA THR A 348 6.33 4.48 -17.52
C THR A 348 5.50 5.61 -18.11
N VAL A 349 5.37 6.73 -17.40
CA VAL A 349 4.63 7.91 -17.87
C VAL A 349 5.30 8.54 -19.09
N ILE A 350 6.63 8.65 -19.09
CA ILE A 350 7.39 9.21 -20.22
C ILE A 350 7.24 8.32 -21.47
N THR A 351 7.27 7.00 -21.31
CA THR A 351 7.08 6.06 -22.43
C THR A 351 5.64 5.97 -22.94
N LEU A 352 4.65 6.41 -22.16
CA LEU A 352 3.24 6.46 -22.57
C LEU A 352 2.88 7.72 -23.39
N GLN A 353 3.77 8.72 -23.41
CA GLN A 353 3.58 9.96 -24.16
C GLN A 353 4.45 10.07 -25.42
N SER A 354 5.24 9.04 -25.74
CA SER A 354 6.05 8.92 -26.96
C SER A 354 5.46 7.90 -27.92
#